data_AF-W9XTX3-F1
#
_entry.id   AF-W9XTX3-F1
#
_cell.length_a   1.000
_cell.length_b   1.000
_cell.length_c   1.000
_cell.angle_alpha   90.00
_cell.angle_beta   90.00
_cell.angle_gamma   90.00
#
_symmetry.space_group_name_H-M   'P 1'
#
loop_
_entity.id
_entity.type
_entity.pdbx_description
1 polymer ?
#
loop_
_entity_poly.entity_id
_entity_poly.type
_entity_poly.pdbx_seq_one_letter_code
_entity_poly.pdbx_strand_id
1 'polypeptide(L)'
;MRCFFTPATRKGAPLGKVPPGEAEQTSLIAGIEIFTRPSALTAIQASPEYKEYFSPVGQGEALFTRDVTAWYPTAGFVARKDKDQPETGPAKVVMLARFVCKDGEGMREKLVAVLGTFCDWVESHEPTTLTYSVMIQPTKNNAPNEVLLFERYKDLAALSTHSKTAEFRAML
;
A
#
# COMPACT_ATOMS: atom_id res chain seq x y z
N MET A 1 -0.06 -12.34 -2.06
CA MET A 1 -1.28 -11.54 -2.31
C MET A 1 -1.01 -10.55 -3.43
N ARG A 2 -1.94 -10.36 -4.37
CA ARG A 2 -1.84 -9.38 -5.46
C ARG A 2 -3.06 -8.47 -5.42
N CYS A 3 -2.86 -7.17 -5.47
CA CYS A 3 -3.91 -6.17 -5.42
C CYS A 3 -3.62 -5.08 -6.45
N PHE A 4 -4.51 -4.91 -7.42
CA PHE A 4 -4.46 -3.80 -8.37
C PHE A 4 -5.59 -2.82 -8.08
N PHE A 5 -5.31 -1.54 -8.24
CA PHE A 5 -6.25 -0.47 -7.93
C PHE A 5 -5.94 0.77 -8.76
N THR A 6 -6.97 1.60 -8.96
CA THR A 6 -6.90 2.88 -9.66
C THR A 6 -7.24 4.01 -8.69
N PRO A 7 -6.89 5.26 -9.03
CA PRO A 7 -7.38 6.43 -8.31
C PRO A 7 -8.90 6.43 -8.17
N ALA A 8 -9.38 6.89 -7.02
CA ALA A 8 -10.81 6.96 -6.76
C ALA A 8 -11.48 8.01 -7.67
N THR A 9 -12.52 7.64 -8.39
CA THR A 9 -13.27 8.56 -9.27
C THR A 9 -14.46 9.23 -8.57
N ARG A 10 -14.76 8.83 -7.34
CA ARG A 10 -15.87 9.40 -6.56
C ARG A 10 -15.56 10.84 -6.14
N LYS A 11 -16.58 11.70 -6.16
CA LYS A 11 -16.50 13.08 -5.65
C LYS A 11 -16.04 13.10 -4.18
N GLY A 12 -15.09 13.98 -3.86
CA GLY A 12 -14.57 14.16 -2.50
C GLY A 12 -13.67 13.02 -1.99
N ALA A 13 -13.13 12.18 -2.87
CA ALA A 13 -12.07 11.26 -2.49
C ALA A 13 -10.78 12.02 -2.14
N PRO A 14 -10.03 11.60 -1.09
CA PRO A 14 -8.72 12.15 -0.81
C PRO A 14 -7.72 11.61 -1.84
N LEU A 15 -7.47 12.38 -2.90
CA LEU A 15 -6.58 11.96 -4.00
C LEU A 15 -5.09 12.24 -3.75
N GLY A 16 -4.76 13.03 -2.72
CA GLY A 16 -3.37 13.28 -2.33
C GLY A 16 -2.49 13.74 -3.49
N LYS A 17 -1.35 13.05 -3.70
CA LYS A 17 -0.36 13.33 -4.76
C LYS A 17 -0.66 12.67 -6.11
N VAL A 18 -1.87 12.14 -6.32
CA VAL A 18 -2.25 11.66 -7.66
C VAL A 18 -2.26 12.86 -8.62
N PRO A 19 -1.63 12.77 -9.81
CA PRO A 19 -1.58 13.89 -10.75
C PRO A 19 -2.97 14.49 -11.02
N PRO A 20 -3.07 15.83 -11.09
CA PRO A 20 -4.35 16.48 -11.34
C PRO A 20 -4.76 16.34 -12.81
N GLY A 21 -5.95 15.76 -13.06
CA GLY A 21 -6.54 15.68 -14.40
C GLY A 21 -7.25 14.35 -14.65
N GLU A 22 -8.44 14.38 -15.25
CA GLU A 22 -9.27 13.17 -15.45
C GLU A 22 -8.57 12.11 -16.31
N ALA A 23 -7.81 12.51 -17.34
CA ALA A 23 -7.10 11.58 -18.23
C ALA A 23 -5.93 10.86 -17.53
N GLU A 24 -5.17 11.54 -16.68
CA GLU A 24 -4.04 10.94 -15.94
C GLU A 24 -4.53 10.13 -14.73
N GLN A 25 -5.64 10.55 -14.10
CA GLN A 25 -6.26 9.82 -12.99
C GLN A 25 -6.92 8.52 -13.44
N THR A 26 -7.51 8.49 -14.64
CA THR A 26 -8.21 7.30 -15.16
C THR A 26 -7.28 6.30 -15.83
N SER A 27 -6.07 6.71 -16.23
CA SER A 27 -5.07 5.84 -16.85
C SER A 27 -4.06 5.25 -15.87
N LEU A 28 -3.99 5.76 -14.63
CA LEU A 28 -3.07 5.26 -13.61
C LEU A 28 -3.60 3.94 -13.00
N ILE A 29 -2.79 2.89 -13.14
CA ILE A 29 -3.00 1.61 -12.43
C ILE A 29 -1.83 1.40 -11.48
N ALA A 30 -2.14 1.23 -10.20
CA ALA A 30 -1.18 0.84 -9.18
C ALA A 30 -1.36 -0.63 -8.81
N GLY A 31 -0.28 -1.28 -8.39
CA GLY A 31 -0.26 -2.68 -7.99
C GLY A 31 0.60 -2.89 -6.75
N ILE A 32 0.08 -3.65 -5.80
CA ILE A 32 0.84 -4.17 -4.66
C ILE A 32 0.82 -5.69 -4.72
N GLU A 33 2.02 -6.27 -4.80
CA GLU A 33 2.26 -7.70 -4.77
C GLU A 33 3.10 -8.04 -3.54
N ILE A 34 2.52 -8.84 -2.65
CA ILE A 34 3.17 -9.27 -1.41
C ILE A 34 3.54 -10.74 -1.52
N PHE A 35 4.82 -11.00 -1.33
CA PHE A 35 5.44 -12.30 -1.37
C PHE A 35 5.90 -12.74 0.01
N THR A 36 5.90 -14.05 0.25
CA THR A 36 6.38 -14.63 1.51
C THR A 36 7.90 -14.81 1.55
N ARG A 37 8.59 -14.63 0.42
CA ARG A 37 10.06 -14.77 0.29
C ARG A 37 10.61 -13.74 -0.71
N PRO A 38 11.79 -13.15 -0.47
CA PRO A 38 12.40 -12.20 -1.39
C PRO A 38 12.65 -12.77 -2.80
N SER A 39 12.99 -14.06 -2.91
CA SER A 39 13.28 -14.72 -4.19
C SER A 39 12.05 -14.90 -5.09
N ALA A 40 10.83 -14.73 -4.56
CA ALA A 40 9.61 -14.91 -5.34
C ALA A 40 9.47 -13.90 -6.48
N LEU A 41 9.92 -12.65 -6.28
CA LEU A 41 9.90 -11.63 -7.33
C LEU A 41 10.80 -12.04 -8.49
N THR A 42 12.03 -12.47 -8.21
CA THR A 42 12.97 -12.95 -9.23
C THR A 42 12.41 -14.15 -9.98
N ALA A 43 11.76 -15.10 -9.28
CA ALA A 43 11.14 -16.25 -9.91
C ALA A 43 9.99 -15.85 -10.86
N ILE A 44 9.14 -14.91 -10.46
CA ILE A 44 8.06 -14.39 -11.32
C ILE A 44 8.64 -13.66 -12.53
N GLN A 45 9.64 -12.82 -12.34
CA GLN A 45 10.28 -12.10 -13.45
C GLN A 45 11.00 -13.02 -14.44
N ALA A 46 11.44 -14.19 -13.98
CA ALA A 46 12.06 -15.21 -14.82
C ALA A 46 11.03 -16.03 -15.61
N SER A 47 9.75 -16.02 -15.22
CA SER A 47 8.70 -16.83 -15.83
C SER A 47 8.44 -16.46 -17.30
N PRO A 48 8.11 -17.43 -18.18
CA PRO A 48 7.72 -17.17 -19.56
C PRO A 48 6.56 -16.17 -19.66
N GLU A 49 5.53 -16.32 -18.83
CA GLU A 49 4.32 -15.49 -18.86
C GLU A 49 4.64 -14.02 -18.56
N TYR A 50 5.53 -13.77 -17.60
CA TYR A 50 5.98 -12.41 -17.30
C TYR A 50 6.77 -11.82 -18.48
N LYS A 51 7.68 -12.60 -19.09
CA LYS A 51 8.47 -12.14 -20.23
C LYS A 51 7.60 -11.89 -21.46
N GLU A 52 6.66 -12.78 -21.76
CA GLU A 52 5.73 -12.67 -22.88
C GLU A 52 4.78 -11.48 -22.74
N TYR A 53 4.32 -11.18 -21.53
CA TYR A 53 3.46 -10.01 -21.30
C TYR A 53 4.25 -8.70 -21.37
N PHE A 54 5.43 -8.63 -20.74
CA PHE A 54 6.17 -7.37 -20.61
C PHE A 54 7.13 -7.08 -21.78
N SER A 55 7.55 -8.07 -22.57
CA SER A 55 8.46 -7.86 -23.72
C SER A 55 7.81 -7.11 -24.89
N PRO A 56 6.58 -7.42 -25.34
CA PRO A 56 5.93 -6.72 -26.45
C PRO A 56 5.39 -5.35 -26.01
N VAL A 57 4.74 -5.31 -24.84
CA VAL A 57 4.05 -4.11 -24.35
C VAL A 57 5.03 -3.02 -23.88
N GLY A 58 6.15 -3.42 -23.29
CA GLY A 58 7.16 -2.50 -22.78
C GLY A 58 8.16 -1.99 -23.83
N GLN A 59 8.31 -2.65 -24.98
CA GLN A 59 9.32 -2.28 -25.99
C GLN A 59 8.75 -1.94 -27.38
N GLY A 60 7.58 -2.47 -27.76
CA GLY A 60 7.03 -2.29 -29.11
C GLY A 60 5.84 -1.32 -29.19
N GLU A 61 4.95 -1.33 -28.20
CA GLU A 61 3.67 -0.60 -28.26
C GLU A 61 3.62 0.64 -27.35
N ALA A 62 4.59 0.78 -26.43
CA ALA A 62 4.70 1.91 -25.50
C ALA A 62 3.40 2.22 -24.71
N LEU A 63 2.60 1.19 -24.39
CA LEU A 63 1.28 1.38 -23.76
C LEU A 63 1.35 1.92 -22.32
N PHE A 64 2.47 1.70 -21.61
CA PHE A 64 2.67 2.22 -20.26
C PHE A 64 4.15 2.38 -19.92
N THR A 65 4.45 3.27 -18.97
CA THR A 65 5.69 3.27 -18.21
C THR A 65 5.46 2.56 -16.88
N ARG A 66 6.48 1.88 -16.35
CA ARG A 66 6.36 1.12 -15.11
C ARG A 66 7.49 1.47 -14.16
N ASP A 67 7.13 1.92 -12.98
CA ASP A 67 8.03 2.07 -11.83
C ASP A 67 7.76 0.91 -10.85
N VAL A 68 8.80 0.16 -10.51
CA VAL A 68 8.73 -0.96 -9.57
C VAL A 68 9.73 -0.74 -8.47
N THR A 69 9.22 -0.56 -7.26
CA THR A 69 10.04 -0.40 -6.07
C THR A 69 9.70 -1.49 -5.05
N ALA A 70 10.72 -2.07 -4.44
CA ALA A 70 10.55 -3.06 -3.37
C ALA A 70 10.36 -2.37 -2.02
N TRP A 71 9.27 -2.73 -1.34
CA TRP A 71 8.94 -2.26 0.00
C TRP A 71 8.84 -3.45 0.97
N TYR A 72 9.22 -3.23 2.21
CA TYR A 72 9.33 -4.27 3.23
C TYR A 72 8.38 -3.94 4.37
N PRO A 73 7.39 -4.80 4.65
CA PRO A 73 6.55 -4.65 5.83
C PRO A 73 7.40 -4.58 7.10
N THR A 74 7.19 -3.55 7.90
CA THR A 74 7.96 -3.30 9.13
C THR A 74 7.09 -3.16 10.37
N ALA A 75 5.80 -2.86 10.22
CA ALA A 75 4.82 -2.84 11.31
C ALA A 75 3.39 -3.11 10.79
N GLY A 76 2.48 -3.44 11.71
CA GLY A 76 1.08 -3.74 11.42
C GLY A 76 0.87 -5.14 10.83
N PHE A 77 -0.15 -5.27 9.99
CA PHE A 77 -0.60 -6.56 9.48
C PHE A 77 -0.99 -6.51 8.01
N VAL A 78 -0.49 -7.48 7.23
CA VAL A 78 -0.88 -7.69 5.84
C VAL A 78 -2.21 -8.46 5.78
N ALA A 79 -2.35 -9.47 6.62
CA ALA A 79 -3.54 -10.28 6.81
C ALA A 79 -3.81 -10.39 8.31
N ARG A 80 -5.09 -10.48 8.69
CA ARG A 80 -5.49 -10.62 10.09
C ARG A 80 -5.00 -11.95 10.64
N LYS A 81 -4.48 -11.94 11.88
CA LYS A 81 -3.96 -13.13 12.58
C LYS A 81 -5.06 -14.02 13.16
N ASP A 82 -6.29 -13.52 13.19
CA ASP A 82 -7.39 -14.20 13.86
C ASP A 82 -7.84 -15.44 13.10
N LYS A 83 -7.72 -16.62 13.73
CA LYS A 83 -8.03 -17.92 13.11
C LYS A 83 -9.52 -18.10 12.81
N ASP A 84 -10.36 -17.35 13.53
CA ASP A 84 -11.81 -17.40 13.41
C ASP A 84 -12.36 -16.41 12.35
N GLN A 85 -11.49 -15.60 11.75
CA GLN A 85 -11.79 -14.83 10.54
C GLN A 85 -11.07 -15.46 9.34
N PRO A 86 -11.70 -16.42 8.62
CA PRO A 86 -11.09 -16.98 7.42
C PRO A 86 -10.88 -15.86 6.41
N GLU A 87 -9.65 -15.78 5.89
CA GLU A 87 -9.16 -14.89 4.84
C GLU A 87 -9.88 -13.53 4.71
N THR A 88 -9.16 -12.45 5.00
CA THR A 88 -9.62 -11.07 4.72
C THR A 88 -10.29 -11.02 3.35
N GLY A 89 -11.62 -10.96 3.33
CA GLY A 89 -12.43 -11.06 2.11
C GLY A 89 -12.09 -9.97 1.09
N PRO A 90 -12.77 -9.93 -0.07
CA PRO A 90 -12.46 -8.92 -1.08
C PRO A 90 -12.59 -7.51 -0.49
N ALA A 91 -11.51 -6.72 -0.59
CA ALA A 91 -11.52 -5.32 -0.22
C ALA A 91 -12.19 -4.51 -1.32
N LYS A 92 -13.14 -3.62 -0.95
CA LYS A 92 -13.76 -2.70 -1.91
C LYS A 92 -13.05 -1.34 -1.94
N VAL A 93 -12.20 -1.06 -0.96
CA VAL A 93 -11.47 0.20 -0.86
C VAL A 93 -10.02 -0.09 -0.52
N VAL A 94 -9.12 0.55 -1.25
CA VAL A 94 -7.69 0.53 -1.03
C VAL A 94 -7.23 1.95 -0.76
N MET A 95 -6.37 2.14 0.23
CA MET A 95 -5.65 3.39 0.46
C MET A 95 -4.16 3.11 0.45
N LEU A 96 -3.43 3.97 -0.24
CA LEU A 96 -1.98 3.97 -0.27
C LEU A 96 -1.49 5.36 0.13
N ALA A 97 -0.97 5.48 1.34
CA ALA A 97 -0.43 6.72 1.86
C ALA A 97 1.11 6.68 1.84
N ARG A 98 1.73 7.72 1.28
CA ARG A 98 3.19 7.91 1.28
C ARG A 98 3.54 9.10 2.16
N PHE A 99 4.25 8.84 3.24
CA PHE A 99 4.78 9.84 4.15
C PHE A 99 6.23 10.13 3.78
N VAL A 100 6.55 11.42 3.62
CA VAL A 100 7.93 11.89 3.44
C VAL A 100 8.35 12.53 4.75
N CYS A 101 9.30 11.91 5.43
CA CYS A 101 9.81 12.37 6.71
C CYS A 101 10.73 13.57 6.49
N LYS A 102 10.69 14.53 7.42
CA LYS A 102 11.66 15.62 7.46
C LYS A 102 13.07 15.08 7.70
N ASP A 103 14.07 15.81 7.21
CA ASP A 103 15.46 15.53 7.51
C ASP A 103 15.69 15.56 9.02
N GLY A 104 16.41 14.56 9.52
CA GLY A 104 16.66 14.38 10.95
C GLY A 104 16.92 12.92 11.27
N GLU A 105 17.88 12.70 12.17
CA GLU A 105 18.25 11.36 12.60
C GLU A 105 17.07 10.64 13.27
N GLY A 106 16.76 9.43 12.81
CA GLY A 106 15.74 8.58 13.38
C GLY A 106 14.29 8.99 13.09
N MET A 107 14.03 9.99 12.23
CA MET A 107 12.66 10.48 12.00
C MET A 107 11.75 9.43 11.35
N ARG A 108 12.28 8.64 10.42
CA ARG A 108 11.54 7.52 9.82
C ARG A 108 11.21 6.46 10.84
N GLU A 109 12.16 6.09 11.68
CA GLU A 109 12.01 5.07 12.72
C GLU A 109 10.98 5.52 13.77
N LYS A 110 10.98 6.80 14.14
CA LYS A 110 9.94 7.39 15.00
C LYS A 110 8.56 7.31 14.35
N LEU A 111 8.44 7.66 13.07
CA LEU A 111 7.17 7.57 12.35
C LEU A 111 6.67 6.11 12.28
N VAL A 112 7.56 5.16 11.97
CA VAL A 112 7.25 3.73 11.98
C VAL A 112 6.76 3.28 13.36
N ALA A 113 7.36 3.75 14.45
CA ALA A 113 6.94 3.40 15.81
C ALA A 113 5.55 3.94 16.15
N VAL A 114 5.25 5.20 15.79
CA VAL A 114 3.93 5.82 15.99
C VAL A 114 2.87 5.07 15.19
N LEU A 115 3.09 4.89 13.88
CA LEU A 115 2.16 4.17 13.02
C LEU A 115 2.00 2.71 13.46
N GLY A 116 3.08 2.05 13.88
CA GLY A 116 3.05 0.68 14.38
C GLY A 116 2.15 0.51 15.60
N THR A 117 2.25 1.42 16.57
CA THR A 117 1.36 1.42 17.75
C THR A 117 -0.10 1.57 17.33
N PHE A 118 -0.38 2.44 16.35
CA PHE A 118 -1.73 2.59 15.83
C PHE A 118 -2.21 1.37 15.04
N CYS A 119 -1.31 0.68 14.31
CA CYS A 119 -1.63 -0.56 13.62
C CYS A 119 -2.13 -1.64 14.59
N ASP A 120 -1.51 -1.78 15.76
CA ASP A 120 -1.92 -2.76 16.77
C ASP A 120 -3.32 -2.46 17.30
N TRP A 121 -3.64 -1.18 17.49
CA TRP A 121 -4.98 -0.74 17.85
C TRP A 121 -5.99 -1.05 16.73
N VAL A 122 -5.68 -0.73 15.47
CA VAL A 122 -6.52 -1.02 14.30
C VAL A 122 -6.76 -2.53 14.15
N GLU A 123 -5.73 -3.36 14.35
CA GLU A 123 -5.86 -4.81 14.27
C GLU A 123 -6.86 -5.33 15.31
N SER A 124 -6.87 -4.75 16.51
CA SER A 124 -7.73 -5.19 17.63
C SER A 124 -9.15 -4.59 17.61
N HIS A 125 -9.34 -3.38 17.09
CA HIS A 125 -10.60 -2.64 17.24
C HIS A 125 -11.41 -2.49 15.94
N GLU A 126 -10.79 -2.64 14.77
CA GLU A 126 -11.44 -2.38 13.48
C GLU A 126 -11.55 -3.63 12.62
N PRO A 127 -12.42 -4.61 12.92
CA PRO A 127 -12.48 -5.89 12.19
C PRO A 127 -12.76 -5.76 10.69
N THR A 128 -13.27 -4.61 10.23
CA THR A 128 -13.53 -4.32 8.81
C THR A 128 -12.35 -3.68 8.08
N THR A 129 -11.25 -3.39 8.78
CA THR A 129 -9.95 -3.00 8.22
C THR A 129 -9.15 -4.28 7.94
N LEU A 130 -8.98 -4.62 6.68
CA LEU A 130 -8.47 -5.92 6.22
C LEU A 130 -6.94 -5.98 6.14
N THR A 131 -6.31 -4.85 5.91
CA THR A 131 -4.85 -4.68 5.89
C THR A 131 -4.54 -3.31 6.45
N TYR A 132 -3.51 -3.22 7.27
CA TYR A 132 -2.97 -1.97 7.76
C TYR A 132 -1.46 -2.19 7.98
N SER A 133 -0.69 -1.96 6.92
CA SER A 133 0.72 -2.37 6.86
C SER A 133 1.63 -1.20 6.56
N VAL A 134 2.52 -0.92 7.52
CA VAL A 134 3.60 0.05 7.38
C VAL A 134 4.76 -0.64 6.68
N MET A 135 5.27 -0.01 5.63
CA MET A 135 6.34 -0.53 4.80
C MET A 135 7.43 0.52 4.59
N ILE A 136 8.68 0.07 4.53
CA ILE A 136 9.84 0.91 4.25
C ILE A 136 10.66 0.33 3.09
N GLN A 137 11.41 1.20 2.40
CA GLN A 137 12.45 0.73 1.50
C GLN A 137 13.69 0.30 2.30
N PRO A 138 14.47 -0.69 1.82
CA PRO A 138 15.73 -1.06 2.43
C PRO A 138 16.66 0.13 2.56
N THR A 139 17.37 0.24 3.67
CA THR A 139 18.32 1.34 3.95
C THR A 139 19.59 1.34 3.11
N LYS A 140 19.82 0.30 2.28
CA LYS A 140 20.96 0.31 1.37
C LYS A 140 20.75 1.38 0.31
N ASN A 141 21.76 2.25 0.13
CA ASN A 141 21.90 3.24 -0.96
C ASN A 141 21.03 4.51 -0.84
N ASN A 142 21.20 5.32 0.22
CA ASN A 142 20.51 6.63 0.35
C ASN A 142 18.98 6.52 0.16
N ALA A 143 18.39 5.46 0.71
CA ALA A 143 16.96 5.23 0.56
C ALA A 143 16.18 6.48 1.01
N PRO A 144 15.15 6.89 0.25
CA PRO A 144 14.32 8.03 0.61
C PRO A 144 13.83 7.93 2.05
N ASN A 145 13.80 9.08 2.74
CA ASN A 145 13.31 9.19 4.11
C ASN A 145 11.79 9.08 4.15
N GLU A 146 11.26 7.91 3.79
CA GLU A 146 9.85 7.71 3.46
C GLU A 146 9.28 6.44 4.09
N VAL A 147 7.98 6.51 4.37
CA VAL A 147 7.18 5.40 4.90
C VAL A 147 5.95 5.26 4.01
N LEU A 148 5.63 4.03 3.64
CA LEU A 148 4.42 3.69 2.93
C LEU A 148 3.44 3.02 3.89
N LEU A 149 2.18 3.44 3.88
CA LEU A 149 1.10 2.77 4.60
C LEU A 149 0.11 2.24 3.58
N PHE A 150 -0.04 0.92 3.56
CA PHE A 150 -0.98 0.23 2.70
C PHE A 150 -2.16 -0.26 3.52
N GLU A 151 -3.35 0.14 3.09
CA GLU A 151 -4.58 -0.10 3.82
C GLU A 151 -5.62 -0.71 2.88
N ARG A 152 -6.34 -1.71 3.38
CA ARG A 152 -7.49 -2.28 2.68
C ARG A 152 -8.68 -2.28 3.61
N TYR A 153 -9.82 -1.84 3.11
CA TYR A 153 -11.07 -1.82 3.86
C TYR A 153 -12.13 -2.65 3.16
N LYS A 154 -13.01 -3.26 3.96
CA LYS A 154 -14.17 -4.00 3.46
C LYS A 154 -15.03 -3.14 2.53
N ASP A 155 -15.26 -1.88 2.89
CA ASP A 155 -16.09 -0.92 2.15
C ASP A 155 -15.81 0.54 2.57
N LEU A 156 -16.56 1.48 1.97
CA LEU A 156 -16.47 2.91 2.30
C LEU A 156 -16.97 3.24 3.71
N ALA A 157 -17.86 2.42 4.29
CA ALA A 157 -18.34 2.65 5.65
C ALA A 157 -17.22 2.33 6.66
N ALA A 158 -16.47 1.25 6.44
CA ALA A 158 -15.27 0.93 7.21
C ALA A 158 -14.23 2.07 7.17
N LEU A 159 -13.91 2.59 5.98
CA LEU A 159 -13.02 3.76 5.85
C LEU A 159 -13.59 5.00 6.56
N SER A 160 -14.90 5.25 6.44
CA SER A 160 -15.50 6.39 7.13
C SER A 160 -15.46 6.24 8.65
N THR A 161 -15.59 5.04 9.19
CA THR A 161 -15.48 4.80 10.63
C THR A 161 -14.05 5.02 11.09
N HIS A 162 -13.08 4.44 10.37
CA HIS A 162 -11.65 4.59 10.65
C HIS A 162 -11.24 6.06 10.81
N SER A 163 -11.61 6.92 9.85
CA SER A 163 -11.24 8.35 9.88
C SER A 163 -11.92 9.19 10.97
N LYS A 164 -12.87 8.62 11.72
CA LYS A 164 -13.64 9.31 12.77
C LYS A 164 -13.27 8.88 14.19
N THR A 165 -12.40 7.89 14.36
CA THR A 165 -11.96 7.40 15.68
C THR A 165 -11.17 8.47 16.43
N ALA A 166 -11.13 8.39 17.76
CA ALA A 166 -10.32 9.32 18.55
C ALA A 166 -8.82 9.05 18.34
N GLU A 167 -8.48 7.79 18.16
CA GLU A 167 -7.14 7.26 17.96
C GLU A 167 -6.56 7.71 16.62
N PHE A 168 -7.35 7.66 15.53
CA PHE A 168 -6.93 8.21 14.24
C PHE A 168 -6.64 9.71 14.35
N ARG A 169 -7.51 10.46 15.03
CA ARG A 169 -7.30 11.92 15.23
C ARG A 169 -6.10 12.24 16.12
N ALA A 170 -5.79 11.41 17.10
CA ALA A 170 -4.64 11.60 17.98
C ALA A 170 -3.30 11.27 17.30
N MET A 171 -3.34 10.51 16.20
CA MET A 171 -2.18 10.11 15.40
C MET A 171 -1.79 11.14 14.32
N LEU A 172 -2.73 11.97 13.88
CA LEU A 172 -2.51 13.10 12.94
C LEU A 172 -1.76 14.26 13.60
#